data_AF-A0AAV6TBT3-F1
#
_entry.id   AF-A0AAV6TBT3-F1
#
_cell.length_a   1.000
_cell.length_b   1.000
_cell.length_c   1.000
_cell.angle_alpha   90.00
_cell.angle_beta   90.00
_cell.angle_gamma   90.00
#
_symmetry.space_group_name_H-M   'P 1'
#
loop_
_entity.id
_entity.type
_entity.pdbx_description
1 polymer ?
#
loop_
_entity_poly.entity_id
_entity_poly.type
_entity_poly.pdbx_seq_one_letter_code
_entity_poly.pdbx_strand_id
1 'polypeptide(L)'
;MTESVLIHGENSDPDRHCNTDWILAADSNLTADEQLDLTLPREENGTFSQCRMFVPVDRNISVIRQHRLNETTGCLNGWVYYNTQYKATIVTDFDFVCDMSLMPGFVQTVFMAGSVVGAFIFGPLAQSYGCRRSTQLPAVLQLIFVLVMALSPNYSTYLVSEFILATEWIGVRRSLATCICQLSSTVGQIAIVVLMYFVRDWRIVQYILTGMQAVVFVYIWWIPESARWLLEKGRFEEANEIIRRVAKVNKRSVPEDLLLLASRIIIPYSTSSYPSLSSAAF
;
A
#
# COMPACT_ATOMS: atom_id res chain seq x y z
N MET A 1 -3.53 -6.39 -2.17
CA MET A 1 -2.90 -7.64 -2.69
C MET A 1 -1.38 -7.50 -2.87
N THR A 2 -0.86 -6.28 -3.05
CA THR A 2 0.57 -5.91 -2.84
C THR A 2 1.09 -6.23 -1.45
N GLU A 3 0.24 -6.12 -0.43
CA GLU A 3 0.62 -6.34 0.97
C GLU A 3 0.75 -7.80 1.36
N SER A 4 0.04 -8.72 0.73
CA SER A 4 0.22 -10.15 1.01
C SER A 4 1.65 -10.62 0.72
N VAL A 5 2.39 -9.96 -0.18
CA VAL A 5 3.81 -10.25 -0.42
C VAL A 5 4.72 -9.63 0.66
N LEU A 6 4.37 -8.46 1.18
CA LEU A 6 5.13 -7.79 2.24
C LEU A 6 4.86 -8.41 3.62
N ILE A 7 3.69 -9.03 3.80
CA ILE A 7 3.17 -9.59 5.04
C ILE A 7 3.42 -11.11 5.12
N HIS A 8 3.30 -11.86 4.02
CA HIS A 8 3.45 -13.33 3.98
C HIS A 8 4.73 -13.80 3.30
N GLY A 9 5.87 -13.20 3.64
CA GLY A 9 7.14 -13.89 3.43
C GLY A 9 7.06 -15.26 4.12
N GLU A 10 7.34 -16.32 3.39
CA GLU A 10 7.06 -17.75 3.65
C GLU A 10 7.79 -18.38 4.86
N ASN A 11 8.08 -17.60 5.91
CA ASN A 11 8.50 -18.02 7.25
C ASN A 11 7.85 -17.06 8.25
N SER A 12 6.57 -17.31 8.53
CA SER A 12 5.60 -16.37 9.11
C SER A 12 5.92 -15.87 10.51
N ASP A 13 6.95 -16.39 11.17
CA ASP A 13 7.32 -15.94 12.50
C ASP A 13 8.85 -15.92 12.63
N PRO A 14 9.48 -14.74 12.65
CA PRO A 14 10.93 -14.63 12.80
C PRO A 14 11.36 -15.10 14.20
N ASP A 15 12.47 -15.82 14.27
CA ASP A 15 13.08 -16.20 15.54
C ASP A 15 13.40 -14.93 16.35
N ARG A 16 12.94 -14.92 17.60
CA ARG A 16 12.97 -13.72 18.45
C ARG A 16 13.00 -14.08 19.92
N HIS A 17 13.33 -13.08 20.73
CA HIS A 17 13.14 -13.11 22.17
C HIS A 17 12.82 -11.69 22.70
N CYS A 18 12.29 -11.58 23.91
CA CYS A 18 12.11 -10.27 24.56
C CYS A 18 13.47 -9.57 24.72
N ASN A 19 13.49 -8.25 24.55
CA ASN A 19 14.62 -7.47 25.05
C ASN A 19 14.61 -7.51 26.59
N THR A 20 15.71 -8.00 27.17
CA THR A 20 15.87 -8.18 28.62
C THR A 20 17.05 -7.40 29.18
N ASP A 21 17.46 -6.32 28.51
CA ASP A 21 18.63 -5.49 28.87
C ASP A 21 18.49 -4.83 30.25
N TRP A 22 17.30 -4.86 30.86
CA TRP A 22 17.07 -4.43 32.23
C TRP A 22 17.98 -5.13 33.24
N ILE A 23 18.37 -6.40 32.99
CA ILE A 23 19.24 -7.15 33.90
C ILE A 23 20.68 -6.63 33.90
N LEU A 24 21.11 -5.94 32.82
CA LEU A 24 22.43 -5.35 32.72
C LEU A 24 22.64 -4.17 33.70
N ALA A 25 21.54 -3.61 34.23
CA ALA A 25 21.61 -2.64 35.32
C ALA A 25 22.03 -3.27 36.65
N ALA A 26 21.75 -4.57 36.84
CA ALA A 26 22.17 -5.30 38.05
C ALA A 26 23.62 -5.79 37.96
N ASP A 27 24.07 -6.20 36.77
CA ASP A 27 25.46 -6.56 36.49
C ASP A 27 25.75 -6.40 34.98
N SER A 28 26.77 -5.62 34.66
CA SER A 28 27.12 -5.25 33.27
C SER A 28 28.03 -6.26 32.58
N ASN A 29 28.59 -7.23 33.31
CA ASN A 29 29.55 -8.22 32.79
C ASN A 29 28.91 -9.57 32.46
N LEU A 30 27.59 -9.63 32.26
CA LEU A 30 26.91 -10.88 31.88
C LEU A 30 27.22 -11.29 30.44
N THR A 31 27.37 -12.59 30.24
CA THR A 31 27.39 -13.17 28.89
C THR A 31 25.97 -13.24 28.31
N ALA A 32 25.82 -13.15 26.99
CA ALA A 32 24.51 -13.16 26.34
C ALA A 32 23.70 -14.43 26.67
N ASP A 33 24.35 -15.60 26.69
CA ASP A 33 23.69 -16.87 27.01
C ASP A 33 23.21 -16.92 28.47
N GLU A 34 24.02 -16.39 29.40
CA GLU A 34 23.65 -16.30 30.81
C GLU A 34 22.51 -15.30 31.04
N GLN A 35 22.53 -14.17 30.34
CA GLN A 35 21.43 -13.20 30.35
C GLN A 35 20.13 -13.87 29.93
N LEU A 36 20.12 -14.61 28.81
CA LEU A 36 18.91 -15.29 28.32
C LEU A 36 18.43 -16.38 29.29
N ASP A 37 19.32 -17.18 29.89
CA ASP A 37 18.93 -18.25 30.84
C ASP A 37 18.31 -17.70 32.14
N LEU A 38 18.69 -16.49 32.56
CA LEU A 38 18.16 -15.85 33.76
C LEU A 38 16.87 -15.08 33.51
N THR A 39 16.64 -14.56 32.31
CA THR A 39 15.54 -13.64 32.02
C THR A 39 14.40 -14.25 31.20
N LEU A 40 14.63 -15.36 30.51
CA LEU A 40 13.62 -16.01 29.67
C LEU A 40 13.21 -17.39 30.20
N PRO A 41 11.90 -17.69 30.25
CA PRO A 41 11.43 -19.03 30.57
C PRO A 41 11.75 -19.99 29.42
N ARG A 42 11.99 -21.27 29.75
CA ARG A 42 12.15 -22.34 28.77
C ARG A 42 10.83 -23.03 28.50
N GLU A 43 10.57 -23.33 27.23
CA GLU A 43 9.42 -24.12 26.79
C GLU A 43 9.70 -25.62 26.94
N GLU A 44 8.66 -26.46 26.78
CA GLU A 44 8.75 -27.92 26.89
C GLU A 44 9.77 -28.54 25.93
N ASN A 45 10.03 -27.86 24.80
CA ASN A 45 10.99 -28.26 23.79
C ASN A 45 12.45 -27.90 24.15
N GLY A 46 12.69 -27.28 25.30
CA GLY A 46 14.02 -26.84 25.77
C GLY A 46 14.50 -25.52 25.17
N THR A 47 13.78 -24.97 24.19
CA THR A 47 14.00 -23.64 23.61
C THR A 47 13.54 -22.54 24.55
N PHE A 48 14.09 -21.33 24.39
CA PHE A 48 13.60 -20.15 25.10
C PHE A 48 12.23 -19.75 24.57
N SER A 49 11.37 -19.24 25.45
CA SER A 49 10.07 -18.76 25.02
C SER A 49 10.21 -17.51 24.15
N GLN A 50 9.56 -17.56 22.99
CA GLN A 50 9.60 -16.47 22.01
C GLN A 50 8.64 -15.33 22.33
N CYS A 51 7.79 -15.46 23.35
CA CYS A 51 6.72 -14.51 23.62
C CYS A 51 6.64 -14.00 25.07
N ARG A 52 7.42 -14.56 25.98
CA ARG A 52 7.34 -14.28 27.42
C ARG A 52 8.73 -14.05 28.01
N MET A 53 8.78 -13.24 29.05
CA MET A 53 9.98 -13.02 29.87
C MET A 53 9.62 -13.09 31.36
N PHE A 54 10.61 -13.28 32.21
CA PHE A 54 10.43 -13.10 33.65
C PHE A 54 10.22 -11.62 33.99
N VAL A 55 9.42 -11.36 35.02
CA VAL A 55 9.14 -10.00 35.50
C VAL A 55 10.46 -9.34 35.95
N PRO A 56 10.75 -8.10 35.52
CA PRO A 56 11.94 -7.37 35.97
C PRO A 56 11.91 -7.15 37.49
N VAL A 57 13.05 -7.39 38.15
CA VAL A 57 13.17 -7.19 39.60
C VAL A 57 14.50 -6.50 39.91
N ASP A 58 14.45 -5.47 40.76
CA ASP A 58 15.63 -4.74 41.25
C ASP A 58 16.34 -5.50 42.39
N ARG A 59 16.83 -6.71 42.11
CA ARG A 59 17.61 -7.53 43.05
C ARG A 59 19.03 -7.75 42.53
N ASN A 60 19.97 -7.97 43.46
CA ASN A 60 21.34 -8.37 43.11
C ASN A 60 21.34 -9.69 42.33
N ILE A 61 22.22 -9.78 41.34
CA ILE A 61 22.34 -10.94 40.44
C ILE A 61 22.57 -12.26 41.20
N SER A 62 23.29 -12.22 42.32
CA SER A 62 23.53 -13.39 43.17
C SER A 62 22.24 -13.98 43.77
N VAL A 63 21.28 -13.12 44.13
CA VAL A 63 19.98 -13.54 44.65
C VAL A 63 19.12 -14.16 43.55
N ILE A 64 19.19 -13.59 42.34
CA ILE A 64 18.49 -14.09 41.15
C ILE A 64 19.02 -15.48 40.77
N ARG A 65 20.36 -15.66 40.74
CA ARG A 65 20.98 -16.97 40.49
C ARG A 65 20.55 -18.05 41.50
N GLN A 66 20.37 -17.68 42.76
CA GLN A 66 20.02 -18.63 43.82
C GLN A 66 18.54 -18.98 43.86
N HIS A 67 17.65 -18.00 43.75
CA HIS A 67 16.21 -18.21 43.95
C HIS A 67 15.42 -18.40 42.65
N ARG A 68 16.02 -18.05 41.50
CA ARG A 68 15.39 -17.97 40.17
C ARG A 68 14.11 -17.11 40.16
N LEU A 69 13.70 -16.71 38.96
CA LEU A 69 12.45 -15.98 38.74
C LEU A 69 11.37 -16.98 38.35
N ASN A 70 10.16 -16.81 38.89
CA ASN A 70 9.02 -17.70 38.64
C ASN A 70 7.85 -16.97 37.97
N GLU A 71 7.71 -15.66 38.19
CA GLU A 71 6.63 -14.87 37.60
C GLU A 71 7.00 -14.45 36.18
N THR A 72 6.13 -14.78 35.22
CA THR A 72 6.30 -14.45 33.80
C THR A 72 5.32 -13.38 33.36
N THR A 73 5.76 -12.49 32.47
CA THR A 73 4.96 -11.45 31.83
C THR A 73 5.27 -11.37 30.33
N GLY A 74 4.47 -10.62 29.56
CA GLY A 74 4.79 -10.26 28.17
C GLY A 74 5.99 -9.32 28.08
N CYS A 75 6.60 -9.17 26.91
CA CYS A 75 7.78 -8.33 26.76
C CYS A 75 7.44 -6.84 26.98
N LEU A 76 8.26 -6.17 27.80
CA LEU A 76 8.07 -4.76 28.15
C LEU A 76 8.97 -3.83 27.33
N ASN A 77 10.17 -4.27 26.99
CA ASN A 77 11.21 -3.44 26.35
C ASN A 77 11.38 -3.73 24.85
N GLY A 78 10.33 -4.26 24.20
CA GLY A 78 10.37 -4.66 22.79
C GLY A 78 11.02 -6.03 22.55
N TRP A 79 11.38 -6.28 21.29
CA TRP A 79 11.85 -7.58 20.80
C TRP A 79 13.24 -7.49 20.17
N VAL A 80 13.98 -8.59 20.28
CA VAL A 80 15.22 -8.80 19.55
C VAL A 80 15.01 -9.95 18.59
N TYR A 81 15.13 -9.65 17.30
CA TYR A 81 15.01 -10.62 16.22
C TYR A 81 16.39 -11.14 15.83
N TYR A 82 16.50 -12.45 15.61
CA TYR A 82 17.74 -13.09 15.16
C TYR A 82 17.44 -14.06 14.03
N ASN A 83 18.48 -14.43 13.27
CA ASN A 83 18.37 -15.41 12.18
C ASN A 83 17.32 -15.06 11.10
N THR A 84 17.04 -13.77 10.89
CA THR A 84 16.04 -13.32 9.91
C THR A 84 16.62 -13.29 8.50
N GLN A 85 15.85 -13.77 7.51
CA GLN A 85 16.26 -13.65 6.10
C GLN A 85 16.17 -12.21 5.57
N TYR A 86 15.32 -11.40 6.19
CA TYR A 86 15.08 -10.00 5.87
C TYR A 86 15.59 -9.12 7.01
N LYS A 87 16.17 -7.96 6.67
CA LYS A 87 16.72 -7.02 7.66
C LYS A 87 15.62 -6.31 8.43
N ALA A 88 14.60 -5.84 7.70
CA ALA A 88 13.40 -5.29 8.28
C ALA A 88 12.19 -5.67 7.42
N THR A 89 11.15 -6.17 8.07
CA THR A 89 9.81 -6.38 7.51
C THR A 89 8.80 -5.53 8.26
N ILE A 90 7.59 -5.39 7.71
CA ILE A 90 6.50 -4.67 8.39
C ILE A 90 6.21 -5.29 9.77
N VAL A 91 6.32 -6.62 9.88
CA VAL A 91 6.09 -7.37 11.12
C VAL A 91 7.18 -7.06 12.17
N THR A 92 8.45 -7.06 11.78
CA THR A 92 9.56 -6.80 12.72
C THR A 92 9.74 -5.32 13.06
N ASP A 93 9.28 -4.42 12.18
CA ASP A 93 9.44 -2.97 12.36
C ASP A 93 8.33 -2.38 13.23
N PHE A 94 7.15 -2.99 13.24
CA PHE A 94 6.03 -2.62 14.13
C PHE A 94 5.75 -3.64 15.25
N ASP A 95 6.60 -4.67 15.39
CA ASP A 95 6.49 -5.71 16.41
C ASP A 95 5.13 -6.45 16.44
N PHE A 96 4.60 -6.83 15.28
CA PHE A 96 3.35 -7.59 15.15
C PHE A 96 3.52 -9.09 15.43
N VAL A 97 4.03 -9.40 16.62
CA VAL A 97 4.32 -10.77 17.06
C VAL A 97 3.49 -11.14 18.29
N CYS A 98 3.37 -12.45 18.55
CA CYS A 98 2.68 -12.99 19.71
C CYS A 98 1.22 -12.52 19.81
N ASP A 99 0.85 -11.77 20.86
CA ASP A 99 -0.51 -11.25 21.06
C ASP A 99 -0.98 -10.34 19.91
N MET A 100 -0.05 -9.72 19.18
CA MET A 100 -0.33 -8.83 18.04
C MET A 100 -0.15 -9.50 16.66
N SER A 101 -0.01 -10.83 16.62
CA SER A 101 0.15 -11.59 15.36
C SER A 101 -1.03 -11.47 14.38
N LEU A 102 -2.20 -11.03 14.85
CA LEU A 102 -3.39 -10.80 14.01
C LEU A 102 -3.38 -9.44 13.30
N MET A 103 -2.52 -8.50 13.70
CA MET A 103 -2.48 -7.15 13.14
C MET A 103 -2.22 -7.09 11.62
N PRO A 104 -1.32 -7.92 11.05
CA PRO A 104 -1.11 -7.94 9.60
C PRO A 104 -2.34 -8.44 8.84
N GLY A 105 -3.14 -9.34 9.44
CA GLY A 105 -4.44 -9.74 8.86
C GLY A 105 -5.46 -8.60 8.90
N PHE A 106 -5.45 -7.79 9.96
CA PHE A 106 -6.31 -6.63 10.08
C PHE A 106 -6.02 -5.56 9.02
N VAL A 107 -4.74 -5.24 8.79
CA VAL A 107 -4.24 -4.42 7.67
C VAL A 107 -4.89 -4.84 6.34
N GLN A 108 -4.78 -6.12 5.97
CA GLN A 108 -5.39 -6.64 4.75
C GLN A 108 -6.92 -6.43 4.68
N THR A 109 -7.63 -6.56 5.80
CA THR A 109 -9.08 -6.30 5.82
C THR A 109 -9.40 -4.83 5.60
N VAL A 110 -8.62 -3.92 6.17
CA VAL A 110 -8.75 -2.47 5.99
C VAL A 110 -8.49 -2.09 4.53
N PHE A 111 -7.46 -2.65 3.91
CA PHE A 111 -7.21 -2.50 2.47
C PHE A 111 -8.44 -2.93 1.64
N MET A 112 -8.98 -4.13 1.91
CA MET A 112 -10.15 -4.61 1.15
C MET A 112 -11.38 -3.71 1.36
N ALA A 113 -11.65 -3.28 2.59
CA ALA A 113 -12.74 -2.37 2.89
C ALA A 113 -12.56 -1.02 2.17
N GLY A 114 -11.35 -0.46 2.18
CA GLY A 114 -11.02 0.78 1.45
C GLY A 114 -11.28 0.64 -0.04
N SER A 115 -10.93 -0.48 -0.66
CA SER A 115 -11.19 -0.70 -2.09
C SER A 115 -12.66 -0.68 -2.46
N VAL A 116 -13.54 -1.24 -1.61
CA VAL A 116 -14.99 -1.21 -1.81
C VAL A 116 -15.50 0.22 -1.73
N VAL A 117 -15.12 0.95 -0.68
CA VAL A 117 -15.50 2.37 -0.50
C VAL A 117 -15.02 3.21 -1.70
N GLY A 118 -13.80 2.94 -2.14
CA GLY A 118 -13.19 3.51 -3.33
C GLY A 118 -14.00 3.38 -4.60
N ALA A 119 -14.45 2.17 -4.92
CA ALA A 119 -15.27 1.92 -6.09
C ALA A 119 -16.56 2.74 -6.10
N PHE A 120 -17.20 2.92 -4.93
CA PHE A 120 -18.42 3.72 -4.81
C PHE A 120 -18.17 5.22 -4.99
N ILE A 121 -17.02 5.74 -4.52
CA ILE A 121 -16.68 7.17 -4.62
C ILE A 121 -16.12 7.50 -6.01
N PHE A 122 -15.07 6.80 -6.44
CA PHE A 122 -14.34 7.14 -7.67
C PHE A 122 -15.01 6.61 -8.94
N GLY A 123 -15.87 5.59 -8.85
CA GLY A 123 -16.62 5.06 -9.99
C GLY A 123 -17.49 6.12 -10.70
N PRO A 124 -18.41 6.78 -10.00
CA PRO A 124 -19.23 7.86 -10.56
C PRO A 124 -18.41 9.10 -10.96
N LEU A 125 -17.36 9.42 -10.19
CA LEU A 125 -16.46 10.54 -10.49
C LEU A 125 -15.72 10.32 -11.82
N ALA A 126 -15.30 9.08 -12.10
CA ALA A 126 -14.61 8.75 -13.34
C ALA A 126 -15.45 8.99 -14.59
N GLN A 127 -16.76 8.74 -14.50
CA GLN A 127 -17.70 8.93 -15.60
C GLN A 127 -18.02 10.42 -15.82
N SER A 128 -18.06 11.22 -14.75
CA SER A 128 -18.51 12.61 -14.80
C SER A 128 -17.39 13.60 -15.15
N TYR A 129 -16.17 13.39 -14.65
CA TYR A 129 -15.06 14.37 -14.74
C TYR A 129 -14.08 14.16 -15.90
N GLY A 130 -14.28 13.13 -16.73
CA GLY A 130 -13.41 12.81 -17.87
C GLY A 130 -12.24 11.91 -17.52
N CYS A 131 -11.69 11.25 -18.53
CA CYS A 131 -10.68 10.20 -18.36
C CYS A 131 -9.36 10.76 -17.83
N ARG A 132 -8.97 11.98 -18.22
CA ARG A 132 -7.73 12.62 -17.73
C ARG A 132 -7.82 12.97 -16.25
N ARG A 133 -8.83 13.73 -15.83
CA ARG A 133 -8.99 14.14 -14.42
C ARG A 133 -9.25 12.95 -13.50
N SER A 134 -10.01 11.98 -13.98
CA SER A 134 -10.25 10.72 -13.27
C SER A 134 -8.97 9.91 -13.05
N THR A 135 -7.94 10.07 -13.87
CA THR A 135 -6.66 9.34 -13.69
C THR A 135 -5.65 10.18 -12.93
N GLN A 136 -5.65 11.50 -13.13
CA GLN A 136 -4.70 12.42 -12.50
C GLN A 136 -4.96 12.62 -11.00
N LEU A 137 -6.22 12.82 -10.59
CA LEU A 137 -6.54 13.09 -9.18
C LEU A 137 -6.15 11.91 -8.26
N PRO A 138 -6.54 10.65 -8.57
CA PRO A 138 -6.08 9.51 -7.77
C PRO A 138 -4.57 9.32 -7.86
N ALA A 139 -3.93 9.55 -9.01
CA ALA A 139 -2.48 9.39 -9.11
C ALA A 139 -1.70 10.36 -8.20
N VAL A 140 -2.19 11.59 -7.99
CA VAL A 140 -1.58 12.56 -7.04
C VAL A 140 -1.73 12.07 -5.61
N LEU A 141 -2.96 11.71 -5.23
CA LEU A 141 -3.25 11.24 -3.87
C LEU A 141 -2.47 9.96 -3.57
N GLN A 142 -2.43 9.01 -4.51
CA GLN A 142 -1.62 7.80 -4.39
C GLN A 142 -0.14 8.11 -4.16
N LEU A 143 0.44 9.06 -4.90
CA LEU A 143 1.84 9.44 -4.71
C LEU A 143 2.10 10.00 -3.30
N ILE A 144 1.18 10.82 -2.78
CA ILE A 144 1.28 11.40 -1.44
C ILE A 144 1.16 10.31 -0.36
N PHE A 145 0.16 9.45 -0.43
CA PHE A 145 -0.08 8.46 0.62
C PHE A 145 0.93 7.31 0.60
N VAL A 146 1.50 6.93 -0.56
CA VAL A 146 2.62 5.98 -0.60
C VAL A 146 3.87 6.58 0.07
N LEU A 147 4.15 7.87 -0.13
CA LEU A 147 5.24 8.57 0.57
C LEU A 147 5.02 8.59 2.09
N VAL A 148 3.80 8.92 2.53
CA VAL A 148 3.44 8.94 3.96
C VAL A 148 3.58 7.54 4.56
N MET A 149 3.16 6.50 3.84
CA MET A 149 3.32 5.11 4.27
C MET A 149 4.80 4.72 4.41
N ALA A 150 5.65 5.09 3.46
CA ALA A 150 7.09 4.79 3.51
C ALA A 150 7.79 5.47 4.71
N LEU A 151 7.36 6.70 5.03
CA LEU A 151 7.88 7.50 6.13
C LEU A 151 7.20 7.21 7.47
N SER A 152 6.17 6.36 7.51
CA SER A 152 5.32 6.20 8.69
C SER A 152 6.11 5.60 9.87
N PRO A 153 6.19 6.31 11.01
CA PRO A 153 6.82 5.76 12.22
C PRO A 153 5.81 4.99 13.08
N ASN A 154 4.51 5.26 12.91
CA ASN A 154 3.44 4.70 13.73
C ASN A 154 2.52 3.81 12.89
N TYR A 155 2.06 2.72 13.50
CA TYR A 155 1.09 1.81 12.89
C TYR A 155 -0.21 2.51 12.47
N SER A 156 -0.75 3.41 13.29
CA SER A 156 -2.00 4.13 12.95
C SER A 156 -1.87 4.97 11.69
N THR A 157 -0.71 5.63 11.48
CA THR A 157 -0.46 6.42 10.27
C THR A 157 -0.28 5.54 9.04
N TYR A 158 0.33 4.36 9.21
CA TYR A 158 0.41 3.34 8.17
C TYR A 158 -0.99 2.91 7.73
N LEU A 159 -1.83 2.51 8.68
CA LEU A 159 -3.17 1.98 8.44
C LEU A 159 -4.13 3.00 7.79
N VAL A 160 -4.09 4.26 8.22
CA VAL A 160 -4.89 5.33 7.60
C VAL A 160 -4.46 5.58 6.16
N SER A 161 -3.15 5.62 5.90
CA SER A 161 -2.61 5.84 4.55
C SER A 161 -3.00 4.70 3.61
N GLU A 162 -2.91 3.46 4.11
CA GLU A 162 -3.31 2.26 3.38
C GLU A 162 -4.80 2.25 3.04
N PHE A 163 -5.68 2.60 3.98
CA PHE A 163 -7.11 2.71 3.71
C PHE A 163 -7.42 3.69 2.59
N ILE A 164 -6.76 4.86 2.61
CA ILE A 164 -6.94 5.88 1.59
C ILE A 164 -6.41 5.40 0.23
N LEU A 165 -5.21 4.81 0.20
CA LEU A 165 -4.63 4.22 -1.01
C LEU A 165 -5.54 3.14 -1.63
N ALA A 166 -6.15 2.31 -0.78
CA ALA A 166 -7.03 1.27 -1.25
C ALA A 166 -8.27 1.83 -1.95
N THR A 167 -8.75 3.01 -1.56
CA THR A 167 -9.92 3.65 -2.19
C THR A 167 -9.69 4.00 -3.67
N GLU A 168 -8.45 4.10 -4.12
CA GLU A 168 -8.14 4.61 -5.46
C GLU A 168 -7.99 3.53 -6.52
N TRP A 169 -7.99 2.26 -6.11
CA TRP A 169 -7.56 1.13 -6.93
C TRP A 169 -8.54 0.72 -8.05
N ILE A 170 -9.76 1.28 -8.10
CA ILE A 170 -10.81 0.82 -9.00
C ILE A 170 -11.22 1.92 -9.99
N GLY A 171 -10.54 1.93 -11.14
CA GLY A 171 -10.95 2.68 -12.33
C GLY A 171 -11.83 1.82 -13.24
N VAL A 172 -13.02 2.31 -13.58
CA VAL A 172 -13.96 1.59 -14.46
C VAL A 172 -13.46 1.65 -15.91
N ARG A 173 -12.87 0.56 -16.42
CA ARG A 173 -12.50 0.40 -17.83
C ARG A 173 -13.16 -0.82 -18.48
N ARG A 174 -13.27 -0.79 -19.82
CA ARG A 174 -13.85 -1.87 -20.64
C ARG A 174 -13.10 -3.19 -20.40
N SER A 175 -13.83 -4.30 -20.40
CA SER A 175 -13.37 -5.65 -20.02
C SER A 175 -11.97 -6.03 -20.54
N LEU A 176 -11.67 -5.80 -21.83
CA LEU A 176 -10.36 -6.12 -22.42
C LEU A 176 -9.20 -5.27 -21.87
N ALA A 177 -9.41 -3.96 -21.70
CA ALA A 177 -8.41 -3.08 -21.12
C ALA A 177 -8.19 -3.43 -19.64
N THR A 178 -9.25 -3.80 -18.93
CA THR A 178 -9.18 -4.28 -17.54
C THR A 178 -8.38 -5.57 -17.44
N CYS A 179 -8.59 -6.54 -18.34
CA CYS A 179 -7.77 -7.77 -18.38
C CYS A 179 -6.29 -7.47 -18.57
N ILE A 180 -5.92 -6.59 -19.51
CA ILE A 180 -4.52 -6.22 -19.75
C ILE A 180 -3.93 -5.51 -18.53
N CYS A 181 -4.68 -4.59 -17.92
CA CYS A 181 -4.27 -3.95 -16.67
C CYS A 181 -4.02 -4.98 -15.58
N GLN A 182 -4.90 -5.97 -15.39
CA GLN A 182 -4.72 -6.99 -14.36
C GLN A 182 -3.50 -7.88 -14.62
N LEU A 183 -3.26 -8.27 -15.87
CA LEU A 183 -2.04 -9.01 -16.24
C LEU A 183 -0.79 -8.20 -15.93
N SER A 184 -0.79 -6.91 -16.27
CA SER A 184 0.33 -6.01 -15.96
C SER A 184 0.54 -5.85 -14.45
N SER A 185 -0.55 -5.78 -13.67
CA SER A 185 -0.49 -5.72 -12.21
C SER A 185 0.15 -6.97 -11.63
N THR A 186 -0.20 -8.16 -12.13
CA THR A 186 0.40 -9.43 -11.69
C THR A 186 1.90 -9.48 -11.97
N VAL A 187 2.33 -9.05 -13.16
CA VAL A 187 3.77 -8.95 -13.48
C VAL A 187 4.47 -7.96 -12.54
N GLY A 188 3.82 -6.84 -12.23
CA GLY A 188 4.30 -5.88 -11.24
C GLY A 188 4.47 -6.48 -9.85
N GLN A 189 3.52 -7.31 -9.40
CA GLN A 189 3.63 -8.01 -8.11
C GLN A 189 4.84 -8.93 -8.06
N ILE A 190 5.05 -9.72 -9.12
CA ILE A 190 6.21 -10.63 -9.20
C ILE A 190 7.51 -9.82 -9.14
N ALA A 191 7.57 -8.69 -9.84
CA ALA A 191 8.74 -7.80 -9.80
C ALA A 191 9.00 -7.24 -8.39
N ILE A 192 7.95 -6.93 -7.62
CA ILE A 192 8.08 -6.47 -6.22
C ILE A 192 8.68 -7.58 -5.34
N VAL A 193 8.21 -8.83 -5.46
CA VAL A 193 8.78 -9.98 -4.72
C VAL A 193 10.27 -10.12 -4.99
N VAL A 194 10.64 -10.08 -6.28
CA VAL A 194 12.04 -10.17 -6.73
C VAL A 194 12.85 -9.01 -6.17
N LEU A 195 12.33 -7.79 -6.20
CA LEU A 195 13.00 -6.63 -5.63
C LEU A 195 13.21 -6.77 -4.12
N MET A 196 12.21 -7.30 -3.40
CA MET A 196 12.30 -7.56 -1.97
C MET A 196 13.38 -8.56 -1.61
N TYR A 197 13.56 -9.61 -2.43
CA TYR A 197 14.62 -10.60 -2.24
C TYR A 197 16.03 -9.98 -2.27
N PHE A 198 16.24 -8.97 -3.12
CA PHE A 198 17.52 -8.27 -3.26
C PHE A 198 17.75 -7.19 -2.19
N VAL A 199 16.74 -6.35 -1.93
CA VAL A 199 16.87 -5.18 -1.05
C VAL A 199 16.77 -5.59 0.42
N ARG A 200 15.87 -6.53 0.74
CA ARG A 200 15.62 -7.09 2.08
C ARG A 200 15.20 -6.08 3.16
N ASP A 201 14.82 -4.87 2.76
CA ASP A 201 14.33 -3.78 3.61
C ASP A 201 13.05 -3.21 3.01
N TRP A 202 11.93 -3.36 3.73
CA TRP A 202 10.62 -2.99 3.20
C TRP A 202 10.47 -1.50 2.92
N ARG A 203 11.05 -0.63 3.75
CA ARG A 203 11.00 0.83 3.56
C ARG A 203 11.74 1.27 2.31
N ILE A 204 12.90 0.67 2.03
CA ILE A 204 13.68 0.97 0.82
C ILE A 204 12.91 0.54 -0.42
N VAL A 205 12.28 -0.64 -0.38
CA VAL A 205 11.39 -1.09 -1.46
C VAL A 205 10.25 -0.09 -1.67
N GLN A 206 9.62 0.42 -0.61
CA GLN A 206 8.58 1.45 -0.72
C GLN A 206 9.08 2.75 -1.37
N TYR A 207 10.29 3.22 -1.02
CA TYR A 207 10.88 4.39 -1.68
C TYR A 207 11.14 4.17 -3.17
N ILE A 208 11.63 2.98 -3.55
CA ILE A 208 11.85 2.63 -4.96
C ILE A 208 10.51 2.63 -5.71
N LEU A 209 9.47 2.01 -5.15
CA LEU A 209 8.13 1.97 -5.74
C LEU A 209 7.52 3.36 -5.89
N THR A 210 7.71 4.22 -4.88
CA THR A 210 7.31 5.62 -4.95
C THR A 210 8.01 6.35 -6.11
N GLY A 211 9.32 6.15 -6.27
CA GLY A 211 10.08 6.73 -7.37
C GLY A 211 9.59 6.27 -8.74
N MET A 212 9.31 4.96 -8.89
CA MET A 212 8.73 4.41 -10.12
C MET A 212 7.35 5.01 -10.41
N GLN A 213 6.51 5.15 -9.38
CA GLN A 213 5.18 5.76 -9.50
C GLN A 213 5.27 7.24 -9.89
N ALA A 214 6.24 7.98 -9.37
CA ALA A 214 6.47 9.38 -9.73
C ALA A 214 6.80 9.56 -11.22
N VAL A 215 7.57 8.63 -11.81
CA VAL A 215 7.85 8.64 -13.26
C VAL A 215 6.56 8.44 -14.07
N VAL A 216 5.72 7.49 -13.66
CA VAL A 216 4.40 7.25 -14.29
C VAL A 216 3.50 8.48 -14.16
N PHE A 217 3.51 9.14 -13.01
CA PHE A 217 2.75 10.38 -12.78
C PHE A 217 3.15 11.49 -13.75
N VAL A 218 4.46 11.73 -13.95
CA VAL A 218 4.95 12.70 -14.93
C VAL A 218 4.47 12.36 -16.34
N TYR A 219 4.46 11.07 -16.70
CA TYR A 219 3.95 10.61 -17.99
C TYR A 219 2.43 10.86 -18.15
N ILE A 220 1.62 10.55 -17.14
CA ILE A 220 0.16 10.74 -17.17
C ILE A 220 -0.21 12.23 -17.35
N TRP A 221 0.61 13.15 -16.81
CA TRP A 221 0.35 14.58 -16.95
C TRP A 221 0.33 15.05 -18.42
N TRP A 222 1.13 14.39 -19.27
CA TRP A 222 1.29 14.69 -20.68
C TRP A 222 0.21 14.09 -21.59
N ILE A 223 -0.60 13.16 -21.08
CA ILE A 223 -1.62 12.46 -21.87
C ILE A 223 -2.80 13.41 -22.12
N PRO A 224 -3.16 13.67 -23.40
CA PRO A 224 -4.34 14.48 -23.73
C PRO A 224 -5.63 13.74 -23.36
N GLU A 225 -6.69 14.51 -23.08
CA GLU A 225 -8.03 13.96 -22.87
C GLU A 225 -8.51 13.17 -24.11
N SER A 226 -9.33 12.14 -23.91
CA SER A 226 -9.84 11.37 -25.05
C SER A 226 -10.74 12.24 -25.95
N ALA A 227 -10.45 12.26 -27.25
CA ALA A 227 -11.26 13.01 -28.23
C ALA A 227 -12.74 12.63 -28.18
N ARG A 228 -13.04 11.35 -27.90
CA ARG A 228 -14.40 10.85 -27.73
C ARG A 228 -15.14 11.54 -26.58
N TRP A 229 -14.53 11.62 -25.40
CA TRP A 229 -15.18 12.28 -24.25
C TRP A 229 -15.39 13.77 -24.51
N LEU A 230 -14.45 14.43 -25.19
CA LEU A 230 -14.60 15.83 -25.60
C LEU A 230 -15.79 16.03 -26.56
N LEU A 231 -16.00 15.12 -27.51
CA LEU A 231 -17.16 15.13 -28.40
C LEU A 231 -18.47 14.88 -27.62
N GLU A 232 -18.49 13.93 -26.68
CA GLU A 232 -19.66 13.62 -25.84
C GLU A 232 -20.04 14.80 -24.91
N LYS A 233 -19.07 15.62 -24.50
CA LYS A 233 -19.29 16.85 -23.71
C LYS A 233 -19.54 18.12 -24.54
N GLY A 234 -19.57 18.01 -25.87
CA GLY A 234 -19.78 19.15 -26.77
C GLY A 234 -18.57 20.09 -26.92
N ARG A 235 -17.38 19.68 -26.48
CA ARG A 235 -16.11 20.44 -26.65
C ARG A 235 -15.46 20.10 -27.98
N PHE A 236 -16.12 20.47 -29.08
CA PHE A 236 -15.73 20.07 -30.44
C PHE A 236 -14.40 20.66 -30.92
N GLU A 237 -14.07 21.90 -30.55
CA GLU A 237 -12.83 22.55 -30.99
C GLU A 237 -11.59 21.79 -30.49
N GLU A 238 -11.55 21.47 -29.19
CA GLU A 238 -10.47 20.70 -28.58
C GLU A 238 -10.40 19.27 -29.13
N ALA A 239 -11.56 18.64 -29.35
CA ALA A 239 -11.61 17.32 -29.96
C ALA A 239 -11.01 17.33 -31.38
N ASN A 240 -11.34 18.34 -32.19
CA ASN A 240 -10.84 18.50 -33.55
C ASN A 240 -9.34 18.76 -33.58
N GLU A 241 -8.80 19.53 -32.63
CA GLU A 241 -7.36 19.75 -32.49
C GLU A 241 -6.61 18.43 -32.24
N ILE A 242 -7.10 17.62 -31.29
CA ILE A 242 -6.52 16.31 -30.98
C ILE A 242 -6.61 15.37 -32.19
N ILE A 243 -7.76 15.31 -32.86
CA ILE A 243 -7.96 14.49 -34.05
C ILE A 243 -6.99 14.89 -35.17
N ARG A 244 -6.84 16.19 -35.44
CA ARG A 244 -5.88 16.71 -36.43
C ARG A 244 -4.44 16.39 -36.06
N ARG A 245 -4.08 16.46 -34.78
CA ARG A 245 -2.73 16.10 -34.30
C ARG A 245 -2.43 14.62 -34.54
N VAL A 246 -3.37 13.74 -34.19
CA VAL A 246 -3.25 12.29 -34.42
C VAL A 246 -3.23 11.96 -35.93
N ALA A 247 -4.04 12.65 -36.72
CA ALA A 247 -4.08 12.48 -38.18
C ALA A 247 -2.75 12.88 -38.84
N LYS A 248 -2.11 13.98 -38.40
CA LYS A 248 -0.77 14.38 -38.84
C LYS A 248 0.28 13.31 -38.51
N VAL A 249 0.26 12.77 -37.29
CA VAL A 249 1.17 11.68 -36.87
C VAL A 249 0.96 10.41 -37.71
N ASN A 250 -0.31 10.08 -37.99
CA ASN A 250 -0.68 8.93 -38.81
C ASN A 250 -0.59 9.16 -40.33
N LYS A 251 -0.10 10.33 -40.78
CA LYS A 251 -0.01 10.74 -42.19
C LYS A 251 -1.32 10.59 -42.96
N ARG A 252 -2.46 10.80 -42.30
CA ARG A 252 -3.79 10.79 -42.92
C ARG A 252 -4.37 12.20 -42.85
N SER A 253 -5.03 12.64 -43.92
CA SER A 253 -5.85 13.85 -43.91
C SER A 253 -7.25 13.50 -43.41
N VAL A 254 -7.73 14.23 -42.41
CA VAL A 254 -9.14 14.14 -41.99
C VAL A 254 -9.92 15.11 -42.89
N PRO A 255 -11.00 14.67 -43.56
CA PRO A 255 -11.82 15.57 -44.36
C PRO A 255 -12.64 16.49 -43.44
N GLU A 256 -12.64 17.78 -43.75
CA GLU A 256 -13.26 18.80 -42.88
C GLU A 256 -14.78 18.69 -42.84
N ASP A 257 -15.38 18.13 -43.90
CA ASP A 257 -16.80 17.79 -43.94
C ASP A 257 -17.16 16.77 -42.86
N LEU A 258 -16.24 15.85 -42.51
CA LEU A 258 -16.47 14.83 -41.50
C LEU A 258 -16.43 15.41 -40.07
N LEU A 259 -15.57 16.42 -39.84
CA LEU A 259 -15.52 17.16 -38.58
C LEU A 259 -16.76 18.06 -38.41
N LEU A 260 -17.24 18.65 -39.50
CA LEU A 260 -18.47 19.46 -39.53
C LEU A 260 -19.75 18.60 -39.42
N LEU A 261 -19.75 17.38 -39.97
CA LEU A 261 -20.83 16.40 -39.78
C LEU A 261 -20.87 15.91 -38.33
N ALA A 262 -19.73 15.62 -37.73
CA ALA A 262 -19.65 15.20 -36.34
C ALA A 262 -20.20 16.27 -35.38
N SER A 263 -19.90 17.55 -35.62
CA SER A 263 -20.50 18.62 -34.82
C SER A 263 -22.02 18.74 -35.04
N ARG A 264 -22.50 18.66 -36.28
CA ARG A 264 -23.93 18.80 -36.60
C ARG A 264 -24.81 17.63 -36.12
N ILE A 265 -24.31 16.39 -36.12
CA ILE A 265 -25.08 15.20 -35.73
C ILE A 265 -25.10 15.02 -34.20
N ILE A 266 -24.02 15.36 -33.50
CA ILE A 266 -23.89 15.12 -32.06
C ILE A 266 -24.62 16.19 -31.22
N ILE A 267 -24.75 17.44 -31.73
CA ILE A 267 -25.52 18.52 -31.07
C ILE A 267 -26.96 18.09 -30.74
N PRO A 268 -27.80 17.61 -31.68
CA PRO A 268 -29.17 17.21 -31.38
C PRO A 268 -29.27 15.92 -30.53
N TYR A 269 -28.25 15.05 -30.58
CA TYR A 269 -28.24 13.81 -29.79
C TYR A 269 -27.93 14.09 -28.30
N SER A 270 -26.97 14.96 -27.98
CA SER A 270 -26.62 15.28 -26.58
C SER A 270 -27.74 16.00 -25.82
N THR A 271 -28.53 16.83 -26.52
CA THR A 271 -29.72 17.51 -25.96
C THR A 271 -30.88 16.56 -25.69
N SER A 272 -30.94 15.40 -26.36
CA SER A 272 -31.99 14.40 -26.15
C SER A 272 -31.70 13.42 -25.01
N SER A 273 -30.43 13.19 -24.67
CA SER A 273 -30.03 12.18 -23.66
C SER A 273 -29.87 12.72 -22.24
N TYR A 274 -29.97 14.04 -22.04
CA TYR A 274 -30.04 14.65 -20.70
C TYR A 274 -31.28 15.56 -20.60
N PRO A 275 -32.48 15.02 -20.30
CA PRO A 275 -33.51 15.88 -19.75
C PRO A 275 -32.99 16.42 -18.43
N SER A 276 -32.96 17.75 -18.33
CA SER A 276 -32.64 18.53 -17.16
C SER A 276 -33.19 17.93 -15.86
N LEU A 277 -32.34 17.34 -15.02
CA LEU A 277 -32.59 17.30 -13.57
C LEU A 277 -32.32 18.71 -12.99
N SER A 278 -33.21 19.63 -13.34
CA SER A 278 -33.34 20.95 -12.74
C SER A 278 -34.83 21.24 -12.63
N SER A 279 -35.58 20.37 -11.95
CA SER A 279 -36.98 20.57 -11.54
C SER A 279 -37.41 19.45 -10.58
N ALA A 280 -36.81 19.40 -9.40
CA ALA A 280 -37.38 18.68 -8.25
C ALA A 280 -36.77 19.26 -6.96
N ALA A 281 -37.03 20.54 -6.72
CA ALA A 281 -37.04 21.07 -5.37
C ALA A 281 -38.49 20.94 -4.90
N PHE A 282 -38.74 19.94 -4.05
CA PHE A 282 -39.73 19.93 -2.98
C PHE A 282 -39.33 18.86 -1.97
#